data_AF-A0A1B9S276-F1
#
_entry.id   AF-A0A1B9S276-F1
#
_cell.length_a   1.000
_cell.length_b   1.000
_cell.length_c   1.000
_cell.angle_alpha   90.00
_cell.angle_beta   90.00
_cell.angle_gamma   90.00
#
_symmetry.space_group_name_H-M   'P 1'
#
loop_
_entity.id
_entity.type
_entity.pdbx_description
1 polymer ?
#
loop_
_entity_poly.entity_id
_entity_poly.type
_entity_poly.pdbx_seq_one_letter_code
_entity_poly.pdbx_strand_id
1 'polypeptide(L)'
;MSRCETSSPLAQSPQLPISADGEPVFPEPWAAEAFAMTVHLHERGLFSWNEWAENLSRELHKPGRAVDGSDYFDCWVAALSAVLVERGIADADALLALQRSWQRAAEATPHGHPIELANDPLR
;
A
#
# COMPACT_ATOMS: atom_id res chain seq x y z
N MET A 1 7.32 -36.15 2.55
CA MET A 1 7.23 -34.95 1.69
C MET A 1 7.32 -33.73 2.60
N SER A 2 8.55 -33.29 2.92
CA SER A 2 8.78 -32.09 3.75
C SER A 2 8.40 -30.87 2.94
N ARG A 3 7.37 -30.15 3.39
CA ARG A 3 7.21 -28.75 3.00
C ARG A 3 8.32 -27.99 3.72
N CYS A 4 9.26 -27.44 2.98
CA CYS A 4 10.21 -26.48 3.53
C CYS A 4 9.41 -25.34 4.17
N GLU A 5 9.47 -25.24 5.50
CA GLU A 5 9.19 -24.03 6.26
C GLU A 5 10.22 -22.98 5.79
N THR A 6 9.89 -22.31 4.69
CA THR A 6 10.74 -21.27 4.14
C THR A 6 10.23 -19.98 4.75
N SER A 7 10.87 -19.56 5.84
CA SER A 7 10.59 -18.27 6.48
C SER A 7 10.63 -17.16 5.43
N SER A 8 9.67 -16.24 5.51
CA SER A 8 9.52 -15.18 4.51
C SER A 8 10.85 -14.41 4.36
N PRO A 9 11.35 -14.15 3.13
CA PRO A 9 12.56 -13.36 2.94
C PRO A 9 12.46 -11.95 3.54
N LEU A 10 11.24 -11.49 3.82
CA LEU A 10 10.97 -10.21 4.47
C LEU A 10 11.18 -10.23 5.99
N ALA A 11 11.31 -11.40 6.62
CA ALA A 11 11.68 -11.53 8.04
C ALA A 11 13.06 -10.92 8.33
N GLN A 12 13.90 -10.78 7.29
CA GLN A 12 15.22 -10.14 7.37
C GLN A 12 15.20 -8.66 6.98
N SER A 13 14.05 -8.08 6.65
CA SER A 13 13.95 -6.67 6.32
C SER A 13 14.10 -5.82 7.58
N PRO A 14 15.13 -4.95 7.69
CA PRO A 14 15.39 -4.18 8.90
C PRO A 14 14.31 -3.15 9.25
N GLN A 15 13.37 -2.89 8.33
CA GLN A 15 12.33 -1.87 8.46
C GLN A 15 10.95 -2.43 8.84
N LEU A 16 10.76 -3.75 8.81
CA LEU A 16 9.48 -4.38 9.10
C LEU A 16 9.40 -4.87 10.56
N PRO A 17 8.35 -4.52 11.30
CA PRO A 17 8.09 -5.12 12.61
C PRO A 17 7.94 -6.64 12.49
N ILE A 18 8.59 -7.37 13.39
CA ILE A 18 8.53 -8.83 13.47
C ILE A 18 7.56 -9.21 14.60
N SER A 19 6.69 -10.20 14.33
CA SER A 19 5.77 -10.76 15.32
C SER A 19 6.50 -11.60 16.39
N ALA A 20 5.80 -11.97 17.46
CA ALA A 20 6.35 -12.83 18.51
C ALA A 20 6.78 -14.22 17.98
N ASP A 21 6.17 -14.67 16.88
CA ASP A 21 6.46 -15.95 16.22
C ASP A 21 7.56 -15.84 15.14
N GLY A 22 8.19 -14.67 14.98
CA GLY A 22 9.31 -14.46 14.07
C GLY A 22 8.94 -14.11 12.63
N GLU A 23 7.65 -14.04 12.29
CA GLU A 23 7.18 -13.68 10.95
C GLU A 23 6.91 -12.18 10.82
N PRO A 24 7.07 -11.58 9.61
CA PRO A 24 6.73 -10.19 9.36
C PRO A 24 5.27 -9.89 9.68
N VAL A 25 5.03 -8.79 10.41
CA VAL A 25 3.66 -8.32 10.70
C VAL A 25 2.97 -7.80 9.44
N PHE A 26 3.74 -7.26 8.50
CA PHE A 26 3.26 -6.75 7.21
C PHE A 26 3.81 -7.58 6.06
N PRO A 27 3.00 -7.81 5.01
CA PRO A 27 3.39 -8.66 3.89
C PRO A 27 4.46 -8.05 3.00
N GLU A 28 4.62 -6.71 3.01
CA GLU A 28 5.59 -5.94 2.24
C GLU A 28 5.88 -4.62 3.00
N PRO A 29 7.04 -3.96 2.80
CA PRO A 29 7.36 -2.68 3.46
C PRO A 29 6.31 -1.58 3.26
N TRP A 30 5.78 -1.45 2.03
CA TRP A 30 4.78 -0.42 1.70
C TRP A 30 3.47 -0.58 2.48
N ALA A 31 3.12 -1.80 2.89
CA ALA A 31 1.92 -2.06 3.68
C ALA A 31 2.04 -1.46 5.09
N ALA A 32 3.24 -1.50 5.68
CA ALA A 32 3.53 -0.85 6.96
C ALA A 32 3.44 0.68 6.83
N GLU A 33 3.94 1.24 5.72
CA GLU A 33 3.86 2.68 5.45
C GLU A 33 2.40 3.14 5.28
N ALA A 34 1.59 2.41 4.51
CA ALA A 34 0.17 2.70 4.34
C ALA A 34 -0.59 2.67 5.68
N PHE A 35 -0.32 1.66 6.51
CA PHE A 35 -0.89 1.58 7.87
C PHE A 35 -0.46 2.77 8.73
N ALA A 36 0.83 3.10 8.76
CA ALA A 36 1.37 4.20 9.55
C ALA A 36 0.77 5.55 9.12
N MET A 37 0.64 5.80 7.81
CA MET A 37 -0.03 6.99 7.29
C MET A 37 -1.48 7.07 7.74
N THR A 38 -2.25 5.99 7.65
CA THR A 38 -3.65 5.97 8.11
C THR A 38 -3.76 6.32 9.60
N VAL A 39 -2.97 5.68 10.46
CA VAL A 39 -2.96 5.96 11.91
C VAL A 39 -2.61 7.41 12.18
N HIS A 40 -1.57 7.91 11.52
CA HIS A 40 -1.09 9.26 11.73
C HIS A 40 -2.10 10.33 11.29
N LEU A 41 -2.79 10.12 10.16
CA LEU A 41 -3.82 11.04 9.67
C LEU A 41 -5.07 11.03 10.56
N HIS A 42 -5.43 9.86 11.10
CA HIS A 42 -6.48 9.74 12.13
C HIS A 42 -6.09 10.49 13.42
N GLU A 43 -4.87 10.33 13.93
CA GLU A 43 -4.38 11.05 15.11
C GLU A 43 -4.42 12.56 14.94
N ARG A 44 -4.27 13.04 13.69
CA ARG A 44 -4.41 14.45 13.32
C ARG A 44 -5.86 14.92 13.14
N GLY A 45 -6.83 14.02 13.33
CA GLY A 45 -8.26 14.34 13.28
C GLY A 45 -8.82 14.54 11.88
N LEU A 46 -8.13 14.07 10.82
CA LEU A 46 -8.62 14.24 9.44
C LEU A 46 -9.85 13.39 9.13
N PHE A 47 -9.97 12.25 9.82
CA PHE A 47 -11.13 11.37 9.81
C PHE A 47 -11.18 10.60 11.13
N SER A 48 -12.37 10.12 11.48
CA SER A 48 -12.61 9.21 12.60
C SER A 48 -12.44 7.75 12.18
N TRP A 49 -12.24 6.86 13.16
CA TRP A 49 -12.19 5.42 12.87
C TRP A 49 -13.46 4.85 12.26
N ASN A 50 -14.63 5.43 12.55
CA ASN A 50 -15.89 5.00 11.93
C ASN A 50 -15.91 5.33 10.44
N GLU A 51 -15.54 6.57 10.08
CA GLU A 51 -15.43 6.99 8.67
C GLU A 51 -14.38 6.15 7.92
N TRP A 52 -13.26 5.84 8.57
CA TRP A 52 -12.26 4.92 8.02
C TRP A 52 -12.82 3.53 7.75
N ALA A 53 -13.51 2.93 8.73
CA ALA A 53 -14.07 1.58 8.61
C ALA A 53 -15.11 1.51 7.48
N GLU A 54 -15.95 2.53 7.33
CA GLU A 54 -16.93 2.62 6.24
C GLU A 54 -16.23 2.68 4.86
N ASN A 55 -15.20 3.52 4.72
CA ASN A 55 -14.44 3.64 3.48
C ASN A 55 -13.70 2.34 3.12
N LEU A 56 -13.00 1.74 4.08
CA LEU A 56 -12.30 0.47 3.87
C LEU A 56 -13.28 -0.65 3.52
N SER A 57 -14.41 -0.74 4.21
CA SER A 57 -15.46 -1.72 3.91
C SER A 57 -15.97 -1.57 2.48
N ARG A 58 -16.20 -0.34 2.01
CA ARG A 58 -16.61 -0.08 0.62
C ARG A 58 -15.59 -0.62 -0.39
N GLU A 59 -14.30 -0.42 -0.13
CA GLU A 59 -13.24 -0.93 -1.00
C GLU A 59 -13.15 -2.46 -0.99
N LEU A 60 -13.28 -3.10 0.18
CA LEU A 60 -13.24 -4.56 0.34
C LEU A 60 -14.40 -5.29 -0.33
N HIS A 61 -15.56 -4.63 -0.51
CA HIS A 61 -16.75 -5.22 -1.13
C HIS A 61 -16.86 -4.93 -2.64
N LYS A 62 -15.87 -4.29 -3.26
CA LYS A 62 -15.88 -4.08 -4.72
C LYS A 62 -15.81 -5.42 -5.47
N PRO A 63 -16.39 -5.51 -6.68
CA PRO A 63 -16.25 -6.71 -7.50
C PRO A 63 -14.80 -6.95 -7.90
N GLY A 64 -14.40 -8.22 -8.01
CA GLY A 64 -13.06 -8.61 -8.46
C GLY A 64 -12.00 -8.70 -7.35
N ARG A 65 -12.39 -8.57 -6.08
CA ARG A 65 -11.49 -8.76 -4.94
C ARG A 65 -11.02 -10.19 -4.79
N ALA A 66 -9.80 -10.34 -4.29
CA ALA A 66 -9.19 -11.65 -4.12
C ALA A 66 -9.93 -12.44 -3.02
N VAL A 67 -10.32 -13.67 -3.33
CA VAL A 67 -11.07 -14.53 -2.39
C VAL A 67 -10.21 -14.91 -1.18
N ASP A 68 -8.89 -14.96 -1.36
CA ASP A 68 -7.92 -15.25 -0.31
C ASP A 68 -7.47 -14.02 0.48
N GLY A 69 -7.96 -12.82 0.13
CA GLY A 69 -7.61 -11.56 0.79
C GLY A 69 -6.20 -11.07 0.52
N SER A 70 -5.51 -11.61 -0.49
CA SER A 70 -4.16 -11.18 -0.87
C SER A 70 -4.08 -9.70 -1.28
N ASP A 71 -5.18 -9.10 -1.70
CA ASP A 71 -5.31 -7.68 -2.08
C ASP A 71 -5.79 -6.77 -0.94
N TYR A 72 -5.74 -7.24 0.31
CA TYR A 72 -6.22 -6.48 1.49
C TYR A 72 -5.55 -5.11 1.62
N PHE A 73 -4.22 -5.04 1.49
CA PHE A 73 -3.51 -3.76 1.57
C PHE A 73 -3.68 -2.89 0.31
N ASP A 74 -4.01 -3.47 -0.84
CA ASP A 74 -4.42 -2.69 -2.01
C ASP A 74 -5.77 -2.01 -1.75
N CYS A 75 -6.71 -2.71 -1.11
CA CYS A 75 -7.96 -2.10 -0.63
C CYS A 75 -7.71 -0.98 0.39
N TRP A 76 -6.73 -1.18 1.27
CA TRP A 76 -6.32 -0.19 2.27
C TRP A 76 -5.82 1.10 1.63
N VAL A 77 -4.92 1.01 0.65
CA VAL A 77 -4.39 2.17 -0.07
C VAL A 77 -5.49 2.86 -0.88
N ALA A 78 -6.38 2.09 -1.52
CA ALA A 78 -7.52 2.63 -2.24
C ALA A 78 -8.45 3.42 -1.31
N ALA A 79 -8.75 2.89 -0.12
CA ALA A 79 -9.60 3.54 0.87
C ALA A 79 -8.97 4.82 1.41
N LEU A 80 -7.67 4.78 1.72
CA LEU A 80 -6.93 5.96 2.17
C LEU A 80 -6.92 7.06 1.11
N SER A 81 -6.68 6.68 -0.15
CA SER A 81 -6.71 7.60 -1.29
C SER A 81 -8.09 8.25 -1.44
N ALA A 82 -9.18 7.47 -1.33
CA ALA A 82 -10.54 7.98 -1.40
C ALA A 82 -10.82 9.01 -0.29
N VAL A 83 -10.47 8.69 0.96
CA VAL A 83 -10.63 9.61 2.10
C VAL A 83 -9.87 10.93 1.87
N LEU A 84 -8.63 10.86 1.38
CA LEU A 84 -7.82 12.05 1.11
C LEU A 84 -8.42 12.92 0.00
N VAL A 85 -8.99 12.31 -1.04
CA VAL A 85 -9.69 13.00 -2.12
C VAL A 85 -10.98 13.64 -1.64
N GLU A 86 -11.81 12.90 -0.90
CA GLU A 86 -13.08 13.42 -0.35
C GLU A 86 -12.88 14.62 0.59
N ARG A 87 -11.73 14.65 1.29
CA ARG A 87 -11.35 15.77 2.17
C ARG A 87 -10.63 16.91 1.45
N GLY A 88 -10.40 16.81 0.14
CA GLY A 88 -9.70 17.82 -0.67
C GLY A 88 -8.21 17.98 -0.34
N ILE A 89 -7.61 16.96 0.29
CA ILE A 89 -6.18 16.95 0.65
C ILE A 89 -5.33 16.51 -0.53
N ALA A 90 -5.87 15.61 -1.35
CA ALA A 90 -5.26 15.14 -2.59
C ALA A 90 -6.25 15.32 -3.75
N ASP A 91 -5.70 15.53 -4.94
CA ASP A 91 -6.47 15.52 -6.18
C ASP A 91 -6.42 14.12 -6.80
N ALA A 92 -7.58 13.61 -7.24
CA ALA A 92 -7.70 12.24 -7.77
C ALA A 92 -6.92 12.08 -9.08
N ASP A 93 -6.97 13.09 -9.96
CA ASP A 93 -6.28 13.04 -11.25
C ASP A 93 -4.77 13.12 -11.07
N ALA A 94 -4.30 13.95 -10.13
CA ALA A 94 -2.90 14.04 -9.76
C ALA A 94 -2.36 12.73 -9.18
N LEU A 95 -3.13 12.07 -8.29
CA LEU A 95 -2.76 10.78 -7.71
C LEU A 95 -2.63 9.70 -8.80
N LEU A 96 -3.63 9.61 -9.69
CA LEU A 96 -3.61 8.66 -10.81
C LEU A 96 -2.49 8.97 -11.80
N ALA A 97 -2.22 10.25 -12.07
CA ALA A 97 -1.10 10.65 -12.93
C ALA A 97 0.24 10.24 -12.32
N LEU A 98 0.42 10.43 -11.01
CA LEU A 98 1.63 10.05 -10.29
C LEU A 98 1.82 8.52 -10.27
N GLN A 99 0.76 7.75 -10.02
CA GLN A 99 0.80 6.29 -10.09
C GLN A 99 1.23 5.81 -11.48
N ARG A 100 0.63 6.34 -12.54
CA ARG A 100 1.00 6.00 -13.92
C ARG A 100 2.44 6.42 -14.25
N SER A 101 2.90 7.54 -13.71
CA SER A 101 4.28 8.02 -13.88
C SER A 101 5.28 7.05 -13.25
N TRP A 102 5.02 6.61 -12.00
CA TRP A 102 5.83 5.59 -11.34
C TRP A 102 5.82 4.25 -12.08
N GLN A 103 4.67 3.82 -12.61
CA GLN A 103 4.60 2.58 -13.38
C GLN A 103 5.47 2.64 -14.64
N ARG A 104 5.38 3.72 -15.42
CA ARG A 104 6.23 3.90 -16.60
C ARG A 104 7.71 4.03 -16.24
N ALA A 105 8.03 4.73 -15.15
CA ALA A 105 9.40 4.81 -14.65
C ALA A 105 9.96 3.43 -14.31
N ALA A 106 9.18 2.57 -13.64
CA ALA A 106 9.57 1.20 -13.34
C ALA A 106 9.80 0.38 -14.62
N GLU A 107 8.88 0.47 -15.59
CA GLU A 107 8.98 -0.24 -16.87
C GLU A 107 10.19 0.22 -17.71
N ALA A 108 10.56 1.51 -17.65
CA ALA A 108 11.67 2.09 -18.37
C ALA A 108 13.04 1.89 -17.69
N THR A 109 13.06 1.49 -16.41
CA THR A 109 14.31 1.34 -15.64
C THR A 109 14.99 0.00 -15.96
N PRO A 110 16.22 -0.01 -16.51
CA PRO A 110 16.95 -1.26 -16.74
C PRO A 110 17.22 -2.01 -15.44
N HIS A 111 17.25 -3.35 -15.50
CA HIS A 111 17.55 -4.18 -14.33
C HIS A 111 18.87 -3.75 -13.65
N GLY A 112 18.87 -3.80 -12.31
CA GLY A 112 20.02 -3.39 -11.49
C GLY A 112 20.18 -1.88 -11.29
N HIS A 113 19.30 -1.05 -11.85
CA HIS A 113 19.29 0.40 -11.64
C HIS A 113 18.13 0.80 -10.72
N PRO A 114 18.27 1.90 -9.95
CA PRO A 114 17.20 2.40 -9.10
C PRO A 114 16.03 2.92 -9.94
N ILE A 115 14.80 2.64 -9.48
CA ILE A 115 13.58 3.20 -10.07
C ILE A 115 13.41 4.60 -9.49
N GLU A 116 13.56 5.60 -10.33
CA GLU A 116 13.35 7.01 -9.99
C GLU A 116 12.23 7.58 -10.84
N LEU A 117 11.46 8.53 -10.31
CA LEU A 117 10.36 9.15 -11.05
C LEU A 117 10.85 9.90 -12.30
N ALA A 118 12.13 10.31 -12.35
CA ALA A 118 12.77 10.89 -13.53
C ALA A 118 12.96 9.89 -14.69
N ASN A 119 12.84 8.59 -14.43
CA ASN A 119 12.94 7.55 -15.45
C ASN A 119 11.65 7.43 -16.29
N ASP A 120 10.57 8.14 -15.93
CA ASP A 120 9.34 8.18 -16.72
C ASP A 120 9.58 8.90 -18.06
N PRO A 121 9.44 8.20 -19.21
CA PRO A 121 9.72 8.78 -20.53
C PRO A 121 8.70 9.84 -20.98
N LEU A 122 7.57 9.98 -20.28
CA LEU A 122 6.51 10.93 -20.61
C LEU A 122 6.42 12.11 -19.64
N ARG A 123 7.43 12.31 -18.80
CA ARG A 123 7.44 13.32 -17.75
C ARG A 123 7.74 14.73 -18.26
#